data_AF-A0A7V9HNW5-F1
#
_entry.id   AF-A0A7V9HNW5-F1
#
_cell.length_a   1.000
_cell.length_b   1.000
_cell.length_c   1.000
_cell.angle_alpha   90.00
_cell.angle_beta   90.00
_cell.angle_gamma   90.00
#
_symmetry.space_group_name_H-M   'P 1'
#
loop_
_entity.id
_entity.type
_entity.pdbx_description
1 polymer ?
#
loop_
_entity_poly.entity_id
_entity_poly.type
_entity_poly.pdbx_seq_one_letter_code
_entity_poly.pdbx_strand_id
1 'polypeptide(L)'
;MTEAERKRRAALGAVGPFATNDPADVRWLLCGRGRPVLAGSSPYTVVVDEGRAQVFYQDIESSRIAAEERWEELGYQPVAYPWHEAPPVASTRPDLAALRRALGPEDVDRYRCAGADAAVAFTEGLSELRPEQSEYGAVAELTSRLHARGFTTPVALAGGEARAPVHR
;
A
#
# COMPACT_ATOMS: atom_id res chain seq x y z
N MET A 1 -17.57 14.11 -6.33
CA MET A 1 -17.12 12.72 -6.54
C MET A 1 -15.84 12.54 -5.76
N THR A 2 -15.82 11.57 -4.84
CA THR A 2 -14.66 11.28 -3.99
C THR A 2 -13.54 10.59 -4.76
N GLU A 3 -12.32 10.53 -4.19
CA GLU A 3 -11.19 9.78 -4.76
C GLU A 3 -11.59 8.33 -5.06
N ALA A 4 -12.22 7.66 -4.08
CA ALA A 4 -12.62 6.26 -4.16
C ALA A 4 -13.65 6.02 -5.27
N GLU A 5 -14.68 6.87 -5.37
CA GLU A 5 -15.69 6.80 -6.44
C GLU A 5 -15.07 6.95 -7.82
N ARG A 6 -14.12 7.89 -7.97
CA ARG A 6 -13.43 8.15 -9.24
C ARG A 6 -12.58 6.96 -9.65
N LYS A 7 -11.80 6.39 -8.73
CA LYS A 7 -10.96 5.19 -8.97
C LYS A 7 -11.81 3.98 -9.34
N ARG A 8 -12.89 3.70 -8.59
CA ARG A 8 -13.84 2.62 -8.91
C ARG A 8 -14.45 2.77 -10.28
N ARG A 9 -14.94 3.98 -10.62
CA ARG A 9 -15.57 4.23 -11.92
C ARG A 9 -14.59 4.07 -13.08
N ALA A 10 -13.37 4.56 -12.92
CA ALA A 10 -12.32 4.39 -13.93
C ALA A 10 -11.96 2.91 -14.13
N ALA A 11 -11.81 2.15 -13.03
CA ALA A 11 -11.55 0.71 -13.09
C ALA A 11 -12.71 -0.04 -13.76
N LEU A 12 -13.94 0.15 -13.29
CA LEU A 12 -15.13 -0.50 -13.84
C LEU A 12 -15.29 -0.19 -15.34
N GLY A 13 -15.06 1.06 -15.76
CA GLY A 13 -15.11 1.44 -17.17
C GLY A 13 -14.01 0.83 -18.04
N ALA A 14 -12.87 0.46 -17.45
CA ALA A 14 -11.73 -0.12 -18.16
C ALA A 14 -11.81 -1.65 -18.28
N VAL A 15 -12.28 -2.33 -17.23
CA VAL A 15 -12.23 -3.81 -17.15
C VAL A 15 -13.59 -4.48 -16.94
N GLY A 16 -14.69 -3.73 -16.85
CA GLY A 16 -16.00 -4.26 -16.47
C GLY A 16 -16.06 -4.68 -15.00
N PRO A 17 -17.11 -5.40 -14.56
CA PRO A 17 -17.21 -5.93 -13.20
C PRO A 17 -16.01 -6.81 -12.85
N PHE A 18 -15.44 -6.62 -11.66
CA PHE A 18 -14.20 -7.30 -11.26
C PHE A 18 -14.15 -7.64 -9.77
N ALA A 19 -13.33 -8.63 -9.45
CA ALA A 19 -12.85 -8.93 -8.11
C ALA A 19 -11.32 -8.99 -8.11
N THR A 20 -10.66 -8.36 -7.15
CA THR A 20 -9.19 -8.40 -7.01
C THR A 20 -8.76 -8.51 -5.56
N ASN A 21 -7.74 -9.33 -5.34
CA ASN A 21 -6.99 -9.47 -4.09
C ASN A 21 -5.49 -9.17 -4.30
N ASP A 22 -5.13 -8.58 -5.44
CA ASP A 22 -3.78 -8.06 -5.68
C ASP A 22 -3.49 -6.92 -4.67
N PRO A 23 -2.38 -6.97 -3.91
CA PRO A 23 -2.08 -5.95 -2.91
C PRO A 23 -2.04 -4.52 -3.45
N ALA A 24 -1.52 -4.30 -4.67
CA ALA A 24 -1.38 -2.97 -5.24
C ALA A 24 -2.75 -2.43 -5.71
N ASP A 25 -3.57 -3.27 -6.33
CA ASP A 25 -4.92 -2.90 -6.75
C ASP A 25 -5.82 -2.62 -5.55
N VAL A 26 -5.82 -3.50 -4.54
CA VAL A 26 -6.58 -3.32 -3.29
C VAL A 26 -6.18 -1.99 -2.64
N ARG A 27 -4.88 -1.73 -2.48
CA ARG A 27 -4.40 -0.50 -1.84
C ARG A 27 -4.80 0.75 -2.61
N TRP A 28 -4.76 0.69 -3.94
CA TRP A 28 -5.14 1.81 -4.79
C TRP A 28 -6.65 2.10 -4.73
N LEU A 29 -7.48 1.05 -4.83
CA LEU A 29 -8.95 1.14 -4.76
C LEU A 29 -9.43 1.66 -3.40
N LEU A 30 -8.77 1.25 -2.32
CA LEU A 30 -9.06 1.70 -0.96
C LEU A 30 -8.36 3.02 -0.59
N CYS A 31 -7.88 3.78 -1.58
CA CYS A 31 -7.30 5.12 -1.38
C CYS A 31 -6.15 5.15 -0.37
N GLY A 32 -5.38 4.07 -0.31
CA GLY A 32 -4.28 3.95 0.63
C GLY A 32 -4.66 3.38 2.01
N ARG A 33 -5.90 2.95 2.25
CA ARG A 33 -6.29 2.19 3.46
C ARG A 33 -5.82 0.72 3.38
N GLY A 34 -5.81 0.04 4.52
CA GLY A 34 -5.15 -1.25 4.70
C GLY A 34 -3.71 -1.08 5.18
N ARG A 35 -3.29 -1.84 6.21
CA ARG A 35 -1.86 -1.97 6.52
C ARG A 35 -1.20 -2.80 5.40
N PRO A 36 -0.07 -2.34 4.84
CA PRO A 36 0.65 -3.14 3.86
C PRO A 36 1.18 -4.38 4.56
N VAL A 37 0.70 -5.55 4.14
CA VAL A 37 1.28 -6.83 4.54
C VAL A 37 2.26 -7.22 3.43
N LEU A 38 3.51 -7.50 3.80
CA LEU A 38 4.48 -8.10 2.88
C LEU A 38 4.10 -9.58 2.67
N ALA A 39 3.09 -9.80 1.84
CA ALA A 39 2.56 -11.10 1.47
C ALA A 39 2.29 -11.16 -0.04
N GLY A 40 2.22 -12.38 -0.58
CA GLY A 40 1.92 -12.62 -2.00
C GLY A 40 0.49 -12.28 -2.41
N SER A 41 -0.40 -11.97 -1.47
CA SER A 41 -1.79 -11.55 -1.71
C SER A 41 -2.28 -10.64 -0.58
N SER A 42 -3.27 -9.79 -0.88
CA SER A 42 -3.94 -8.99 0.15
C SER A 42 -4.84 -9.89 0.99
N PRO A 43 -5.01 -9.64 2.31
CA PRO A 43 -6.05 -10.27 3.13
C PRO A 43 -7.46 -9.79 2.77
N TYR A 44 -7.58 -8.84 1.84
CA TYR A 44 -8.86 -8.30 1.37
C TYR A 44 -9.11 -8.65 -0.10
N THR A 45 -10.38 -8.90 -0.43
CA THR A 45 -10.84 -8.96 -1.83
C THR A 45 -11.81 -7.83 -2.09
N VAL A 46 -11.44 -6.93 -3.00
CA VAL A 46 -12.32 -5.83 -3.44
C VAL A 46 -13.14 -6.32 -4.63
N VAL A 47 -14.46 -6.19 -4.53
CA VAL A 47 -15.41 -6.53 -5.58
C VAL A 47 -16.16 -5.28 -6.01
N VAL A 48 -16.19 -5.01 -7.31
CA VAL A 48 -16.89 -3.86 -7.89
C VAL A 48 -17.70 -4.34 -9.09
N ASP A 49 -18.99 -4.04 -9.07
CA ASP A 49 -19.92 -4.21 -10.20
C ASP A 49 -20.70 -2.90 -10.45
N GLU A 50 -21.68 -2.93 -11.36
CA GLU A 50 -22.44 -1.74 -11.77
C GLU A 50 -23.27 -1.09 -10.64
N GLY A 51 -23.54 -1.80 -9.55
CA GLY A 51 -24.35 -1.29 -8.43
C GLY A 51 -23.74 -1.51 -7.04
N ARG A 52 -22.62 -2.24 -6.92
CA ARG A 52 -22.06 -2.67 -5.65
C ARG A 52 -20.55 -2.47 -5.61
N ALA A 53 -20.07 -2.01 -4.46
CA ALA A 53 -18.66 -1.98 -4.11
C ALA A 53 -18.53 -2.64 -2.73
N GLN A 54 -17.84 -3.77 -2.67
CA GLN A 54 -17.72 -4.58 -1.46
C GLN A 54 -16.24 -4.86 -1.18
N VAL A 55 -15.91 -5.03 0.11
CA VAL A 55 -14.59 -5.49 0.54
C VAL A 55 -14.80 -6.70 1.44
N PHE A 56 -14.36 -7.85 0.94
CA PHE A 56 -14.37 -9.09 1.71
C PHE A 56 -13.13 -9.16 2.57
N TYR A 57 -13.29 -9.57 3.83
CA TYR A 57 -12.22 -9.69 4.81
C TYR A 57 -12.51 -10.82 5.79
N GLN A 58 -11.46 -11.35 6.42
CA GLN A 58 -11.59 -12.42 7.41
C GLN A 58 -12.23 -11.91 8.70
N ASP A 59 -13.23 -12.62 9.22
CA ASP A 59 -14.03 -12.24 10.38
C ASP A 59 -13.20 -11.98 11.66
N ILE A 60 -12.05 -12.65 11.81
CA ILE A 60 -11.09 -12.43 12.89
C ILE A 60 -10.57 -10.98 12.95
N GLU A 61 -10.60 -10.25 11.83
CA GLU A 61 -10.16 -8.86 11.71
C GLU A 61 -11.29 -7.86 12.05
N SER A 62 -12.52 -8.30 12.32
CA SER A 62 -13.71 -7.43 12.40
C SER A 62 -13.56 -6.26 13.36
N SER A 63 -13.00 -6.49 14.55
CA SER A 63 -12.77 -5.42 15.54
C SER A 63 -11.79 -4.36 15.02
N ARG A 64 -10.73 -4.80 14.36
CA ARG A 64 -9.73 -3.90 13.75
C ARG A 64 -10.31 -3.16 12.54
N ILE A 65 -11.02 -3.83 11.65
CA ILE A 65 -11.65 -3.21 10.47
C ILE A 65 -12.61 -2.10 10.91
N ALA A 66 -13.46 -2.38 11.91
CA ALA A 66 -14.40 -1.38 12.45
C ALA A 66 -13.69 -0.16 13.07
N ALA A 67 -12.53 -0.37 13.70
CA ALA A 67 -11.78 0.70 14.34
C ALA A 67 -10.90 1.51 13.37
N GLU A 68 -10.27 0.85 12.40
CA GLU A 68 -9.18 1.43 11.60
C GLU A 68 -9.58 1.75 10.16
N GLU A 69 -10.33 0.87 9.50
CA GLU A 69 -10.43 0.86 8.04
C GLU A 69 -11.62 1.66 7.50
N ARG A 70 -12.74 1.69 8.23
CA ARG A 70 -13.91 2.57 8.00
C ARG A 70 -14.38 2.66 6.54
N TRP A 71 -14.33 1.56 5.78
CA TRP A 71 -14.51 1.55 4.32
C TRP A 71 -15.86 2.07 3.83
N GLU A 72 -16.86 2.09 4.70
CA GLU A 72 -18.14 2.75 4.49
C GLU A 72 -17.98 4.24 4.12
N GLU A 73 -16.96 4.93 4.66
CA GLU A 73 -16.64 6.33 4.30
C GLU A 73 -16.14 6.46 2.86
N LEU A 74 -15.57 5.39 2.30
CA LEU A 74 -15.16 5.31 0.90
C LEU A 74 -16.28 4.81 -0.01
N GLY A 75 -17.45 4.48 0.55
CA GLY A 75 -18.60 3.93 -0.17
C GLY A 75 -18.46 2.45 -0.50
N TYR A 76 -17.72 1.68 0.30
CA TYR A 76 -17.68 0.22 0.21
C TYR A 76 -18.50 -0.42 1.34
N GLN A 77 -19.11 -1.56 1.03
CA GLN A 77 -19.73 -2.43 2.04
C GLN A 77 -18.70 -3.46 2.55
N PRO A 78 -18.36 -3.47 3.85
CA PRO A 78 -17.55 -4.53 4.44
C PRO A 78 -18.34 -5.84 4.49
N VAL A 79 -17.72 -6.95 4.10
CA VAL A 79 -18.32 -8.30 4.15
C VAL A 79 -17.35 -9.27 4.83
N ALA A 80 -17.64 -9.65 6.07
CA ALA A 80 -16.86 -10.65 6.79
C ALA A 80 -17.11 -12.05 6.23
N TYR A 81 -16.08 -12.90 6.22
CA TYR A 81 -16.19 -14.33 6.00
C TYR A 81 -15.34 -15.11 7.01
N PRO A 82 -15.68 -16.37 7.34
CA PRO A 82 -14.93 -17.14 8.33
C PRO A 82 -13.45 -17.28 7.95
N TRP A 83 -12.53 -16.89 8.83
CA TRP A 83 -11.10 -16.81 8.52
C TRP A 83 -10.46 -18.14 8.06
N HIS A 84 -11.05 -19.26 8.46
CA HIS A 84 -10.59 -20.62 8.15
C HIS A 84 -11.19 -21.18 6.85
N GLU A 85 -12.09 -20.44 6.21
CA GLU A 85 -12.65 -20.78 4.92
C GLU A 85 -11.88 -20.09 3.78
N ALA A 86 -12.03 -20.63 2.57
CA ALA A 86 -11.53 -19.97 1.37
C ALA A 86 -12.29 -18.65 1.12
N PRO A 87 -11.66 -17.64 0.50
CA PRO A 87 -12.35 -16.42 0.12
C PRO A 87 -13.61 -16.74 -0.72
N PRO A 88 -14.77 -16.16 -0.38
CA PRO A 88 -16.04 -16.51 -1.04
C PRO A 88 -16.12 -16.01 -2.48
N VAL A 89 -15.22 -15.11 -2.90
CA VAL A 89 -15.17 -14.56 -4.24
C VAL A 89 -13.78 -14.79 -4.84
N ALA A 90 -13.75 -15.47 -5.99
CA ALA A 90 -12.52 -15.69 -6.74
C ALA A 90 -12.03 -14.40 -7.42
N SER A 91 -10.73 -14.16 -7.39
CA SER A 91 -10.11 -13.03 -8.09
C SER A 91 -10.21 -13.20 -9.60
N THR A 92 -10.68 -12.15 -10.27
CA THR A 92 -10.74 -12.03 -11.74
C THR A 92 -9.42 -11.53 -12.34
N ARG A 93 -8.45 -11.12 -11.51
CA ARG A 93 -7.13 -10.62 -11.91
C ARG A 93 -7.19 -9.49 -12.98
N PRO A 94 -7.92 -8.40 -12.71
CA PRO A 94 -7.99 -7.29 -13.65
C PRO A 94 -6.61 -6.63 -13.84
N ASP A 95 -6.30 -6.13 -15.04
CA ASP A 95 -5.12 -5.30 -15.24
C ASP A 95 -5.47 -3.82 -14.99
N LEU A 96 -5.13 -3.33 -13.80
CA LEU A 96 -5.31 -1.93 -13.41
C LEU A 96 -3.99 -1.14 -13.42
N ALA A 97 -2.90 -1.72 -13.92
CA ALA A 97 -1.57 -1.14 -13.77
C ALA A 97 -1.43 0.23 -14.46
N ALA A 98 -2.06 0.41 -15.62
CA ALA A 98 -2.07 1.70 -16.32
C ALA A 98 -2.79 2.80 -15.52
N LEU A 99 -3.92 2.46 -14.91
CA LEU A 99 -4.69 3.39 -14.06
C LEU A 99 -3.91 3.76 -12.80
N ARG A 100 -3.20 2.80 -12.18
CA ARG A 100 -2.37 3.06 -10.99
C ARG A 100 -1.16 3.95 -11.27
N ARG A 101 -0.57 3.88 -12.47
CA ARG A 101 0.56 4.74 -12.86
C ARG A 101 0.12 6.19 -13.06
N ALA A 102 -1.14 6.44 -13.42
CA ALA A 102 -1.69 7.78 -13.57
C ALA A 102 -2.13 8.33 -12.19
N LEU A 103 -1.21 9.01 -11.49
CA LEU A 103 -1.48 9.55 -10.15
C LEU A 103 -2.55 10.66 -10.20
N GLY A 104 -3.59 10.51 -9.38
CA GLY A 104 -4.55 11.58 -9.12
C GLY A 104 -3.99 12.65 -8.18
N PRO A 105 -4.69 13.77 -7.97
CA PRO A 105 -4.22 14.84 -7.09
C PRO A 105 -3.98 14.35 -5.66
N GLU A 106 -4.87 13.51 -5.12
CA GLU A 106 -4.73 12.96 -3.76
C GLU A 106 -3.54 11.99 -3.66
N ASP A 107 -3.26 11.22 -4.73
CA ASP A 107 -2.07 10.37 -4.79
C ASP A 107 -0.79 11.21 -4.83
N VAL A 108 -0.78 12.30 -5.61
CA VAL A 108 0.35 13.23 -5.72
C VAL A 108 0.63 13.90 -4.36
N ASP A 109 -0.40 14.36 -3.66
CA ASP A 109 -0.23 15.01 -2.36
C ASP A 109 0.29 14.02 -1.31
N ARG A 110 -0.27 12.80 -1.25
CA ARG A 110 0.28 11.72 -0.41
C ARG A 110 1.74 11.43 -0.74
N TYR A 111 2.10 11.39 -2.03
CA TYR A 111 3.46 11.11 -2.46
C TYR A 111 4.44 12.24 -2.12
N ARG A 112 4.00 13.51 -2.20
CA ARG A 112 4.80 14.67 -1.78
C ARG A 112 5.07 14.67 -0.29
N CYS A 113 4.05 14.44 0.54
CA CYS A 113 4.22 14.32 1.99
C CYS A 113 5.19 13.18 2.32
N ALA A 114 5.00 12.01 1.71
CA ALA A 114 5.92 10.89 1.88
C ALA A 114 7.35 11.23 1.43
N GLY A 115 7.52 11.93 0.31
CA GLY A 115 8.83 12.39 -0.16
C GLY A 115 9.52 13.32 0.84
N ALA A 116 8.77 14.26 1.44
CA ALA A 116 9.28 15.17 2.45
C ALA A 116 9.71 14.42 3.72
N ASP A 117 8.87 13.53 4.24
CA ASP A 117 9.19 12.73 5.44
C ASP A 117 10.41 11.82 5.22
N ALA A 118 10.51 11.21 4.05
CA ALA A 118 11.65 10.39 3.68
C ALA A 118 12.93 11.24 3.57
N ALA A 119 12.87 12.44 2.98
CA ALA A 119 14.00 13.35 2.88
C ALA A 119 14.51 13.80 4.27
N VAL A 120 13.59 14.07 5.20
CA VAL A 120 13.94 14.37 6.60
C VAL A 120 14.65 13.16 7.23
N ALA A 121 14.07 11.96 7.15
CA ALA A 121 14.67 10.74 7.71
C ALA A 121 16.08 10.47 7.15
N PHE A 122 16.27 10.68 5.84
CA PHE A 122 17.58 10.59 5.19
C PHE A 122 18.56 11.62 5.72
N THR A 123 18.14 12.89 5.81
CA THR A 123 19.01 13.98 6.26
C THR A 123 19.51 13.73 7.68
N GLU A 124 18.59 13.37 8.59
CA GLU A 124 18.95 13.05 9.96
C GLU A 124 19.84 11.79 10.01
N GLY A 125 19.47 10.72 9.29
CA GLY A 125 20.23 9.47 9.28
C GLY A 125 21.67 9.65 8.77
N LEU A 126 21.85 10.42 7.68
CA LEU A 126 23.17 10.74 7.12
C LEU A 126 24.02 11.58 8.09
N SER A 127 23.41 12.49 8.84
CA SER A 127 24.13 13.34 9.80
C SER A 127 24.71 12.59 10.99
N GLU A 128 24.24 11.37 11.24
CA GLU A 128 24.65 10.54 12.38
C GLU A 128 25.54 9.35 11.99
N LEU A 129 25.79 9.16 10.69
CA LEU A 129 26.66 8.10 10.21
C LEU A 129 28.10 8.28 10.71
N ARG A 130 28.74 7.16 11.02
CA ARG A 130 30.14 7.09 11.43
C ARG A 130 30.96 6.29 10.42
N PRO A 131 32.21 6.66 10.13
CA PRO A 131 33.05 5.92 9.17
C PRO A 131 33.19 4.42 9.50
N GLU A 132 33.11 4.06 10.77
CA GLU A 132 33.27 2.70 11.29
C GLU A 132 31.97 1.90 11.26
N GLN A 133 30.84 2.54 10.93
CA GLN A 133 29.54 1.90 10.85
C GLN A 133 29.45 1.01 9.61
N SER A 134 28.93 -0.21 9.79
CA SER A 134 28.70 -1.13 8.67
C SER A 134 27.55 -0.65 7.78
N GLU A 135 27.55 -1.08 6.51
CA GLU A 135 26.44 -0.85 5.57
C GLU A 135 25.10 -1.28 6.17
N TYR A 136 25.06 -2.46 6.81
CA TYR A 136 23.86 -2.97 7.48
C TYR A 136 23.43 -2.09 8.66
N GLY A 137 24.38 -1.58 9.45
CA GLY A 137 24.08 -0.66 10.54
C GLY A 137 23.50 0.66 10.04
N ALA A 138 24.04 1.21 8.94
CA ALA A 138 23.52 2.42 8.32
C ALA A 138 22.10 2.21 7.76
N VAL A 139 21.85 1.07 7.11
CA VAL A 139 20.52 0.68 6.62
C VAL A 139 19.53 0.50 7.76
N ALA A 140 19.93 -0.18 8.84
CA ALA A 140 19.06 -0.40 10.00
C ALA A 140 18.61 0.93 10.62
N GLU A 141 19.54 1.88 10.76
CA GLU A 141 19.25 3.21 11.30
C GLU A 141 18.25 3.98 10.42
N LEU A 142 18.52 4.06 9.11
CA LEU A 142 17.63 4.74 8.18
C LEU A 142 16.24 4.08 8.11
N THR A 143 16.18 2.76 8.04
CA THR A 143 14.91 2.04 7.97
C THR A 143 14.11 2.15 9.25
N SER A 144 14.76 2.21 10.42
CA SER A 144 14.10 2.51 11.70
C SER A 144 13.44 3.88 11.68
N ARG A 145 14.14 4.93 11.20
CA ARG A 145 13.60 6.30 11.09
C ARG A 145 12.44 6.40 10.12
N LEU A 146 12.52 5.72 8.98
CA LEU A 146 11.45 5.63 8.01
C LEU A 146 10.25 4.88 8.60
N HIS A 147 10.48 3.78 9.33
CA HIS A 147 9.42 3.02 9.96
C HIS A 147 8.67 3.83 11.04
N ALA A 148 9.40 4.60 11.86
CA ALA A 148 8.82 5.52 12.83
C ALA A 148 7.92 6.60 12.18
N ARG A 149 8.12 6.88 10.89
CA ARG A 149 7.31 7.80 10.06
C ARG A 149 6.23 7.09 9.25
N GLY A 150 5.99 5.81 9.50
CA GLY A 150 4.92 5.03 8.87
C GLY A 150 5.30 4.39 7.52
N PHE A 151 6.57 4.39 7.13
CA PHE A 151 7.02 3.73 5.90
C PHE A 151 7.18 2.23 6.10
N THR A 152 6.96 1.51 4.99
CA THR A 152 7.43 0.13 4.81
C THR A 152 8.56 0.18 3.79
N THR A 153 9.75 -0.27 4.18
CA THR A 153 10.96 -0.20 3.34
C THR A 153 11.40 -1.61 2.97
N PRO A 154 10.78 -2.24 1.95
CA PRO A 154 11.10 -3.62 1.58
C PRO A 154 12.52 -3.77 1.02
N VAL A 155 13.07 -2.69 0.47
CA VAL A 155 14.43 -2.64 -0.07
C VAL A 155 15.10 -1.36 0.43
N ALA A 156 16.27 -1.53 1.04
CA ALA A 156 17.17 -0.45 1.38
C ALA A 156 18.57 -0.84 0.91
N LEU A 157 19.23 0.09 0.20
CA LEU A 157 20.54 -0.15 -0.40
C LEU A 157 21.53 0.80 0.26
N ALA A 158 22.68 0.25 0.67
CA ALA A 158 23.84 1.02 1.07
C ALA A 158 25.07 0.53 0.29
N GLY A 159 25.95 1.47 -0.02
CA GLY A 159 27.23 1.21 -0.67
C GLY A 159 28.32 1.99 0.03
N GLY A 160 29.16 1.27 0.79
CA GLY A 160 30.35 1.78 1.43
C GLY A 160 31.57 1.72 0.51
N GLU A 161 32.74 1.92 1.10
CA GLU A 161 34.02 2.05 0.37
C GLU A 161 34.34 0.85 -0.54
N ALA A 162 33.99 -0.38 -0.13
CA ALA A 162 34.21 -1.57 -0.94
C ALA A 162 33.38 -1.60 -2.24
N ARG A 163 32.23 -0.89 -2.29
CA ARG A 163 31.32 -0.84 -3.45
C ARG A 163 31.43 0.46 -4.24
N ALA A 164 31.88 1.55 -3.62
CA ALA A 164 31.95 2.87 -4.23
C ALA A 164 32.78 2.93 -5.54
N PRO A 165 33.92 2.23 -5.68
CA PRO A 165 34.70 2.23 -6.93
C PRO A 165 34.01 1.60 -8.13
N VAL A 166 33.00 0.74 -7.92
CA VAL A 166 32.28 0.03 -9.00
C VAL A 166 31.19 0.90 -9.62
N HIS A 167 30.74 1.93 -8.91
CA HIS A 167 29.60 2.77 -9.28
C HIS A 167 29.94 4.26 -9.43
N ARG A 168 31.24 4.61 -9.48
CA ARG A 168 31.75 5.96 -9.77
C ARG A 168 32.06 6.15 -11.24
#